data_AF-A0A367B1L8-F1
#
_entry.id   AF-A0A367B1L8-F1
#
_cell.length_a   1.000
_cell.length_b   1.000
_cell.length_c   1.000
_cell.angle_alpha   90.00
_cell.angle_beta   90.00
_cell.angle_gamma   90.00
#
_symmetry.space_group_name_H-M   'P 1'
#
loop_
_entity.id
_entity.type
_entity.pdbx_description
1 polymer ?
#
loop_
_entity_poly.entity_id
_entity_poly.type
_entity_poly.pdbx_seq_one_letter_code
_entity_poly.pdbx_strand_id
1 'polypeptide(L)'
;MPVALAVTVSPRLPGLLGPAGWRAVSSGAPLAALPGAAATAEVLRADGLEVAAVPDLAAAGALDGDVVLLVAGAEADALPADEGAPEPAGARLLDVVAVMDRLRSPGGCPWDAEQTHSSLRGYLLEEAHEAYDAIVDDDPVGMREELGDVLLQVVFHARVAAEAGADRRFDVDDVAGDLVDKLVRRHPHVFGDAGPRDVAQVEAGWEEIKKAEKQRRSPTEGVSRSQPAASWGAALVRRAGRAGLATPAAADLSARSPEELGERLLAVVAAAEGRGWDVEDALREAVRRYAGELDAEAAAKAG
;
A
#
# COMPACT_ATOMS: atom_id res chain seq x y z
N MET A 1 23.12 -40.52 -17.36
CA MET A 1 22.65 -39.71 -16.23
C MET A 1 21.18 -39.44 -16.49
N PRO A 2 20.30 -39.64 -15.51
CA PRO A 2 18.88 -39.34 -15.69
C PRO A 2 18.70 -37.91 -16.18
N VAL A 3 17.79 -37.70 -17.13
CA VAL A 3 17.48 -36.36 -17.64
C VAL A 3 16.44 -35.78 -16.70
N ALA A 4 16.88 -34.90 -15.78
CA ALA A 4 15.94 -34.18 -14.94
C ALA A 4 15.26 -33.08 -15.78
N LEU A 5 13.94 -33.16 -15.94
CA LEU A 5 13.16 -32.03 -16.44
C LEU A 5 12.94 -31.07 -15.27
N ALA A 6 13.68 -29.96 -15.27
CA ALA A 6 13.50 -28.92 -14.27
C ALA A 6 12.27 -28.07 -14.61
N VAL A 7 11.40 -27.84 -13.62
CA VAL A 7 10.18 -27.04 -13.75
C VAL A 7 10.22 -25.94 -12.70
N THR A 8 10.16 -24.69 -13.13
CA THR A 8 10.14 -23.56 -12.20
C THR A 8 8.78 -23.44 -11.52
N VAL A 9 8.76 -23.26 -10.20
CA VAL A 9 7.54 -23.01 -9.42
C VAL A 9 7.68 -21.73 -8.63
N SER A 10 6.55 -21.08 -8.32
CA SER A 10 6.57 -19.89 -7.47
C SER A 10 6.64 -20.31 -5.99
N PRO A 11 7.60 -19.79 -5.20
CA PRO A 11 7.59 -19.96 -3.76
C PRO A 11 6.46 -19.16 -3.09
N ARG A 12 5.86 -18.19 -3.79
CA ARG A 12 4.81 -17.30 -3.30
C ARG A 12 3.40 -17.76 -3.62
N LEU A 13 3.26 -18.55 -4.69
CA LEU A 13 2.00 -19.10 -5.16
C LEU A 13 2.13 -20.63 -5.27
N PRO A 14 2.19 -21.34 -4.12
CA PRO A 14 2.40 -22.78 -4.11
C PRO A 14 1.28 -23.50 -4.87
N GLY A 15 1.64 -24.41 -5.77
CA GLY A 15 0.68 -25.15 -6.59
C GLY A 15 0.16 -24.41 -7.82
N LEU A 16 0.53 -23.14 -8.03
CA LEU A 16 0.29 -22.49 -9.32
C LEU A 16 1.25 -23.06 -10.36
N LEU A 17 0.71 -23.90 -11.24
CA LEU A 17 1.41 -24.44 -12.39
C LEU A 17 0.72 -23.93 -13.67
N GLY A 18 1.52 -23.51 -14.62
CA GLY A 18 1.14 -23.25 -16.01
C GLY A 18 1.25 -24.52 -16.86
N PRO A 19 1.06 -24.41 -18.18
CA PRO A 19 0.86 -25.57 -19.05
C PRO A 19 2.06 -26.53 -19.14
N ALA A 20 3.30 -26.04 -19.02
CA ALA A 20 4.48 -26.90 -18.98
C ALA A 20 4.57 -27.62 -17.63
N GLY A 21 4.37 -26.90 -16.52
CA GLY A 21 4.36 -27.48 -15.18
C GLY A 21 3.32 -28.58 -15.03
N TRP A 22 2.08 -28.36 -15.47
CA TRP A 22 1.03 -29.40 -15.44
C TRP A 22 1.38 -30.63 -16.28
N ARG A 23 1.91 -30.44 -17.50
CA ARG A 23 2.35 -31.58 -18.33
C ARG A 23 3.48 -32.36 -17.67
N ALA A 24 4.40 -31.68 -17.01
CA ALA A 24 5.51 -32.32 -16.31
C ALA A 24 5.02 -33.12 -15.10
N VAL A 25 4.25 -32.52 -14.19
CA VAL A 25 3.76 -33.23 -12.99
C VAL A 25 2.78 -34.36 -13.32
N SER A 26 2.05 -34.28 -14.44
CA SER A 26 1.14 -35.32 -14.91
C SER A 26 1.78 -36.34 -15.86
N SER A 27 3.09 -36.26 -16.12
CA SER A 27 3.79 -37.16 -17.05
C SER A 27 3.92 -38.61 -16.55
N GLY A 28 3.73 -38.83 -15.25
CA GLY A 28 3.95 -40.12 -14.58
C GLY A 28 5.42 -40.37 -14.20
N ALA A 29 6.33 -39.44 -14.51
CA ALA A 29 7.70 -39.47 -14.00
C ALA A 29 7.73 -39.23 -12.48
N PRO A 30 8.69 -39.80 -11.74
CA PRO A 30 8.94 -39.45 -10.34
C PRO A 30 9.11 -37.94 -10.18
N LEU A 31 8.52 -37.39 -9.12
CA LEU A 31 8.64 -35.97 -8.79
C LEU A 31 9.64 -35.78 -7.64
N ALA A 32 10.48 -34.76 -7.75
CA ALA A 32 11.37 -34.33 -6.69
C ALA A 32 11.30 -32.81 -6.55
N ALA A 33 11.55 -32.29 -5.35
CA ALA A 33 11.55 -30.86 -5.07
C ALA A 33 12.79 -30.45 -4.29
N LEU A 34 13.44 -29.39 -4.77
CA LEU A 34 14.49 -28.68 -4.03
C LEU A 34 13.87 -27.83 -2.91
N PRO A 35 14.69 -27.34 -1.95
CA PRO A 35 14.21 -26.55 -0.82
C PRO A 35 13.35 -25.34 -1.22
N GLY A 36 13.69 -24.62 -2.29
CA GLY A 36 12.91 -23.49 -2.79
C GLY A 36 11.49 -23.86 -3.27
N ALA A 37 11.27 -25.11 -3.66
CA ALA A 37 9.99 -25.63 -4.14
C ALA A 37 9.19 -26.39 -3.06
N ALA A 38 9.64 -26.38 -1.80
CA ALA A 38 9.05 -27.18 -0.72
C ALA A 38 7.55 -26.94 -0.54
N ALA A 39 7.10 -25.68 -0.56
CA ALA A 39 5.68 -25.34 -0.41
C ALA A 39 4.83 -25.91 -1.56
N THR A 40 5.33 -25.86 -2.81
CA THR A 40 4.62 -26.49 -3.95
C THR A 40 4.59 -28.01 -3.80
N ALA A 41 5.68 -28.62 -3.33
CA ALA A 41 5.72 -30.05 -3.07
C ALA A 41 4.70 -30.48 -2.00
N GLU A 42 4.50 -29.68 -0.95
CA GLU A 42 3.46 -29.92 0.05
C GLU A 42 2.05 -29.87 -0.54
N VAL A 43 1.76 -28.88 -1.39
CA VAL A 43 0.46 -28.79 -2.09
C VAL A 43 0.23 -30.01 -2.97
N LEU A 44 1.22 -30.43 -3.75
CA LEU A 44 1.10 -31.61 -4.61
C LEU A 44 0.92 -32.90 -3.80
N ARG A 45 1.62 -33.06 -2.66
CA ARG A 45 1.43 -34.21 -1.76
C ARG A 45 0.04 -34.22 -1.13
N ALA A 46 -0.50 -33.06 -0.77
CA ALA A 46 -1.86 -32.95 -0.26
C ALA A 46 -2.91 -33.40 -1.30
N ASP A 47 -2.60 -33.29 -2.59
CA ASP A 47 -3.43 -33.78 -3.70
C ASP A 47 -3.12 -35.24 -4.10
N GLY A 48 -2.28 -35.95 -3.30
CA GLY A 48 -1.98 -37.36 -3.49
C GLY A 48 -0.84 -37.67 -4.46
N LEU A 49 -0.06 -36.67 -4.88
CA LEU A 49 1.15 -36.88 -5.67
C LEU A 49 2.35 -37.22 -4.79
N GLU A 50 3.11 -38.25 -5.16
CA GLU A 50 4.37 -38.59 -4.50
C GLU A 50 5.49 -37.66 -4.98
N VAL A 51 5.95 -36.77 -4.08
CA VAL A 51 7.06 -35.84 -4.36
C VAL A 51 8.20 -36.09 -3.36
N ALA A 52 9.38 -36.46 -3.83
CA ALA A 52 10.57 -36.61 -2.99
C ALA A 52 11.15 -35.24 -2.62
N ALA A 53 11.50 -35.01 -1.35
CA ALA A 53 12.28 -33.84 -0.96
C ALA A 53 13.77 -34.15 -1.16
N VAL A 54 14.47 -33.33 -1.93
CA VAL A 54 15.91 -33.48 -2.20
C VAL A 54 16.66 -32.22 -1.77
N PRO A 55 17.81 -32.35 -1.07
CA PRO A 55 18.51 -31.18 -0.52
C PRO A 55 19.23 -30.36 -1.59
N ASP A 56 19.65 -30.98 -2.70
CA ASP A 56 20.43 -30.36 -3.76
C ASP A 56 20.31 -31.13 -5.09
N LEU A 57 20.94 -30.60 -6.13
CA LEU A 57 20.97 -31.18 -7.47
C LEU A 57 21.71 -32.52 -7.54
N ALA A 58 22.69 -32.75 -6.66
CA ALA A 58 23.44 -34.00 -6.64
C ALA A 58 22.56 -35.15 -6.13
N ALA A 59 21.77 -34.89 -5.07
CA ALA A 59 20.76 -35.80 -4.56
C ALA A 59 19.64 -36.06 -5.60
N ALA A 60 19.21 -35.02 -6.32
CA ALA A 60 18.24 -35.18 -7.41
C ALA A 60 18.78 -36.08 -8.54
N GLY A 61 20.04 -35.91 -8.94
CA GLY A 61 20.68 -36.71 -9.99
C GLY A 61 21.00 -38.15 -9.60
N ALA A 62 20.90 -38.48 -8.30
CA ALA A 62 21.07 -39.84 -7.78
C ALA A 62 19.76 -40.65 -7.75
N LEU A 63 18.63 -40.02 -8.11
CA LEU A 63 17.34 -40.71 -8.23
C LEU A 63 17.30 -41.60 -9.48
N ASP A 64 16.53 -42.68 -9.39
CA ASP A 64 16.38 -43.65 -10.48
C ASP A 64 15.40 -43.15 -11.55
N GLY A 65 15.85 -43.16 -12.81
CA GLY A 65 15.03 -42.80 -13.97
C GLY A 65 14.93 -41.30 -14.22
N ASP A 66 14.20 -40.91 -15.26
CA ASP A 66 13.97 -39.48 -15.57
C ASP A 66 13.03 -38.88 -14.53
N VAL A 67 13.43 -37.77 -13.92
CA VAL A 67 12.73 -37.12 -12.80
C VAL A 67 12.24 -35.74 -13.22
N VAL A 68 11.06 -35.35 -12.76
CA VAL A 68 10.62 -33.95 -12.82
C VAL A 68 11.07 -33.27 -11.53
N LEU A 69 11.98 -32.31 -11.67
CA LEU A 69 12.55 -31.57 -10.55
C LEU A 69 11.89 -30.20 -10.42
N LEU A 70 11.16 -29.99 -9.32
CA LEU A 70 10.58 -28.70 -8.97
C LEU A 70 11.65 -27.80 -8.36
N VAL A 71 11.82 -26.61 -8.93
CA VAL A 71 12.86 -25.65 -8.54
C VAL A 71 12.28 -24.24 -8.42
N ALA A 72 12.86 -23.38 -7.57
CA ALA A 72 12.41 -22.00 -7.41
C ALA A 72 13.56 -21.00 -7.23
N GLY A 73 13.33 -19.75 -7.62
CA GLY A 73 14.30 -18.66 -7.44
C GLY A 73 15.68 -18.98 -8.01
N ALA A 74 16.74 -18.74 -7.21
CA ALA A 74 18.12 -18.97 -7.62
C ALA A 74 18.43 -20.44 -8.00
N GLU A 75 17.64 -21.42 -7.53
CA GLU A 75 17.78 -22.82 -7.92
C GLU A 75 17.39 -23.04 -9.38
N ALA A 76 16.41 -22.27 -9.88
CA ALA A 76 15.98 -22.30 -11.27
C ALA A 76 17.04 -21.71 -12.21
N ASP A 77 17.74 -20.65 -11.78
CA ASP A 77 18.79 -20.00 -12.58
C ASP A 77 19.99 -20.92 -12.87
N ALA A 78 20.19 -21.95 -12.03
CA ALA A 78 21.28 -22.90 -12.16
C ALA A 78 21.02 -24.03 -13.18
N LEU A 79 19.81 -24.12 -13.75
CA LEU A 79 19.39 -25.20 -14.63
C LEU A 79 18.62 -24.68 -15.86
N PRO A 80 18.73 -25.34 -17.02
CA PRO A 80 17.73 -25.16 -18.07
C PRO A 80 16.40 -25.73 -17.56
N ALA A 81 15.46 -24.84 -17.22
CA ALA A 81 14.15 -25.20 -16.67
C ALA A 81 13.03 -24.72 -17.59
N ASP A 82 12.00 -25.55 -17.72
CA ASP A 82 10.74 -25.12 -18.33
C ASP A 82 10.01 -24.22 -17.33
N GLU A 83 9.49 -23.10 -17.82
CA GLU A 83 8.75 -22.15 -16.98
C GLU A 83 7.43 -22.80 -16.54
N GLY A 84 7.34 -23.17 -15.26
CA GLY A 84 6.16 -23.82 -14.72
C GLY A 84 5.03 -22.82 -14.61
N ALA A 85 5.20 -21.70 -13.91
CA ALA A 85 4.28 -20.55 -13.97
C ALA A 85 5.04 -19.23 -13.76
N PRO A 86 4.85 -18.21 -14.63
CA PRO A 86 5.42 -16.89 -14.40
C PRO A 86 4.79 -16.26 -13.17
N GLU A 87 5.61 -15.62 -12.34
CA GLU A 87 5.07 -14.80 -11.25
C GLU A 87 4.43 -13.53 -11.79
N PRO A 88 3.22 -13.17 -11.33
CA PRO A 88 2.61 -11.92 -11.74
C PRO A 88 3.42 -10.73 -11.20
N ALA A 89 3.36 -9.62 -11.94
CA ALA A 89 3.88 -8.35 -11.43
C ALA A 89 3.23 -8.01 -10.08
N GLY A 90 4.06 -7.64 -9.10
CA GLY A 90 3.59 -7.36 -7.73
C GLY A 90 3.61 -8.56 -6.77
N ALA A 91 3.98 -9.76 -7.22
CA ALA A 91 4.02 -10.95 -6.34
C ALA A 91 4.86 -10.77 -5.06
N ARG A 92 5.89 -9.91 -5.07
CA ARG A 92 6.71 -9.59 -3.89
C ARG A 92 5.92 -8.99 -2.72
N LEU A 93 4.72 -8.46 -2.95
CA LEU A 93 3.83 -8.03 -1.86
C LEU A 93 3.46 -9.20 -0.94
N LEU A 94 3.34 -10.43 -1.47
CA LEU A 94 3.06 -11.63 -0.68
C LEU A 94 4.22 -11.95 0.29
N ASP A 95 5.47 -11.65 -0.10
CA ASP A 95 6.61 -11.82 0.80
C ASP A 95 6.53 -10.85 1.98
N VAL A 96 6.16 -9.58 1.73
CA VAL A 96 6.03 -8.58 2.80
C VAL A 96 4.96 -9.01 3.79
N VAL A 97 3.83 -9.54 3.31
CA VAL A 97 2.76 -10.09 4.15
C VAL A 97 3.26 -11.27 4.99
N ALA A 98 3.96 -12.22 4.37
CA ALA A 98 4.50 -13.40 5.06
C ALA A 98 5.59 -13.04 6.09
N VAL A 99 6.48 -12.11 5.74
CA VAL A 99 7.53 -11.60 6.64
C VAL A 99 6.89 -10.89 7.84
N MET A 100 5.93 -10.00 7.60
CA MET A 100 5.23 -9.31 8.69
C MET A 100 4.47 -10.28 9.61
N ASP A 101 3.81 -11.28 9.04
CA ASP A 101 3.15 -12.32 9.84
C ASP A 101 4.16 -13.09 10.70
N ARG A 102 5.33 -13.45 10.15
CA ARG A 102 6.39 -14.12 10.89
C ARG A 102 6.96 -13.25 12.00
N LEU A 103 7.17 -11.96 11.73
CA LEU A 103 7.72 -11.00 12.69
C LEU A 103 6.80 -10.83 13.90
N ARG A 104 5.48 -10.77 13.70
CA ARG A 104 4.50 -10.58 14.80
C ARG A 104 4.00 -11.87 15.44
N SER A 105 4.18 -13.02 14.80
CA SER A 105 3.77 -14.32 15.35
C SER A 105 4.71 -14.83 16.45
N PRO A 106 4.27 -15.79 17.30
CA PRO A 106 5.12 -16.38 18.32
C PRO A 106 6.48 -16.88 17.78
N GLY A 107 7.55 -16.54 18.49
CA GLY A 107 8.92 -16.81 18.04
C GLY A 107 9.44 -15.87 16.94
N GLY A 108 8.70 -14.79 16.64
CA GLY A 108 9.13 -13.65 15.85
C GLY A 108 9.85 -12.58 16.70
N CYS A 109 9.77 -11.33 16.25
CA CYS A 109 10.40 -10.18 16.89
C CYS A 109 9.54 -9.64 18.05
N PRO A 110 10.06 -9.55 19.29
CA PRO A 110 9.30 -9.05 20.43
C PRO A 110 8.85 -7.59 20.27
N TRP A 111 9.70 -6.74 19.68
CA TRP A 111 9.35 -5.34 19.43
C TRP A 111 8.19 -5.23 18.45
N ASP A 112 8.23 -6.01 17.37
CA ASP A 112 7.16 -6.01 16.38
C ASP A 112 5.85 -6.47 17.01
N ALA A 113 5.85 -7.55 17.81
CA ALA A 113 4.66 -8.07 18.48
C ALA A 113 4.00 -7.07 19.44
N GLU A 114 4.78 -6.24 20.14
CA GLU A 114 4.28 -5.24 21.10
C GLU A 114 3.64 -4.01 20.44
N GLN A 115 3.87 -3.78 19.14
CA GLN A 115 3.35 -2.58 18.47
C GLN A 115 1.82 -2.59 18.35
N THR A 116 1.25 -1.40 18.43
CA THR A 116 -0.19 -1.12 18.28
C THR A 116 -0.40 0.02 17.28
N HIS A 117 -1.63 0.24 16.81
CA HIS A 117 -1.92 1.41 15.97
C HIS A 117 -1.48 2.74 16.61
N SER A 118 -1.58 2.85 17.94
CA SER A 118 -1.21 4.06 18.67
C SER A 118 0.30 4.28 18.75
N SER A 119 1.10 3.22 18.86
CA SER A 119 2.57 3.35 18.87
C SER A 119 3.14 3.59 17.48
N LEU A 120 2.47 3.05 16.44
CA LEU A 120 2.91 3.15 15.04
C LEU A 120 2.55 4.48 14.34
N ARG A 121 1.56 5.23 14.87
CA ARG A 121 1.07 6.46 14.22
C ARG A 121 2.13 7.53 13.94
N GLY A 122 3.20 7.56 14.75
CA GLY A 122 4.30 8.50 14.60
C GLY A 122 5.15 8.11 13.39
N TYR A 123 5.61 6.86 13.36
CA TYR A 123 6.35 6.29 12.24
C TYR A 123 5.61 6.47 10.91
N LEU A 124 4.30 6.19 10.84
CA LEU A 124 3.53 6.42 9.62
C LEU A 124 3.60 7.87 9.09
N LEU A 125 3.67 8.87 9.98
CA LEU A 125 3.83 10.27 9.55
C LEU A 125 5.26 10.59 9.15
N GLU A 126 6.24 10.02 9.86
CA GLU A 126 7.67 10.11 9.57
C GLU A 126 7.97 9.55 8.17
N GLU A 127 7.63 8.29 7.89
CA GLU A 127 7.87 7.66 6.57
C GLU A 127 7.16 8.44 5.44
N ALA A 128 5.98 9.00 5.72
CA ALA A 128 5.26 9.80 4.73
C ALA A 128 5.93 11.15 4.44
N HIS A 129 6.65 11.72 5.42
CA HIS A 129 7.46 12.92 5.24
C HIS A 129 8.78 12.60 4.54
N GLU A 130 9.46 11.52 4.90
CA GLU A 130 10.70 11.09 4.24
C GLU A 130 10.43 10.73 2.76
N ALA A 131 9.32 10.04 2.47
CA ALA A 131 8.88 9.80 1.09
C ALA A 131 8.59 11.09 0.33
N TYR A 132 8.03 12.11 1.00
CA TYR A 132 7.80 13.42 0.38
C TYR A 132 9.13 14.13 0.08
N ASP A 133 10.08 14.12 1.01
CA ASP A 133 11.39 14.75 0.84
C ASP A 133 12.17 14.09 -0.29
N ALA A 134 12.17 12.74 -0.38
CA ALA A 134 12.79 12.01 -1.49
C ALA A 134 12.18 12.35 -2.86
N ILE A 135 10.86 12.64 -2.92
CA ILE A 135 10.20 13.12 -4.15
C ILE A 135 10.64 14.55 -4.49
N VAL A 136 10.73 15.43 -3.49
CA VAL A 136 11.16 16.83 -3.68
C VAL A 136 12.61 16.90 -4.17
N ASP A 137 13.46 16.02 -3.64
CA ASP A 137 14.88 15.96 -3.98
C ASP A 137 15.16 15.23 -5.31
N ASP A 138 14.13 14.69 -5.97
CA ASP A 138 14.23 13.87 -7.19
C ASP A 138 15.22 12.69 -7.02
N ASP A 139 15.21 12.06 -5.84
CA ASP A 139 16.06 10.90 -5.51
C ASP A 139 15.30 9.58 -5.73
N PRO A 140 15.50 8.88 -6.86
CA PRO A 140 14.79 7.64 -7.13
C PRO A 140 15.20 6.47 -6.23
N VAL A 141 16.41 6.51 -5.62
CA VAL A 141 16.86 5.45 -4.71
C VAL A 141 16.18 5.64 -3.36
N GLY A 142 16.29 6.84 -2.78
CA GLY A 142 15.56 7.23 -1.57
C GLY A 142 14.06 7.01 -1.74
N MET A 143 13.46 7.47 -2.85
CA MET A 143 12.04 7.28 -3.11
C MET A 143 11.61 5.80 -3.05
N ARG A 144 12.45 4.87 -3.52
CA ARG A 144 12.12 3.43 -3.46
C ARG A 144 12.18 2.88 -2.04
N GLU A 145 13.12 3.36 -1.24
CA GLU A 145 13.29 3.01 0.17
C GLU A 145 12.08 3.52 0.97
N GLU A 146 11.81 4.83 0.91
CA GLU A 146 10.76 5.46 1.70
C GLU A 146 9.34 5.02 1.30
N LEU A 147 9.08 4.78 0.00
CA LEU A 147 7.81 4.16 -0.42
C LEU A 147 7.67 2.72 0.10
N GLY A 148 8.79 2.03 0.30
CA GLY A 148 8.86 0.74 0.96
C GLY A 148 8.49 0.84 2.44
N ASP A 149 8.94 1.87 3.14
CA ASP A 149 8.64 2.08 4.56
C ASP A 149 7.19 2.56 4.77
N VAL A 150 6.65 3.38 3.88
CA VAL A 150 5.21 3.67 3.85
C VAL A 150 4.40 2.38 3.64
N LEU A 151 4.83 1.50 2.73
CA LEU A 151 4.19 0.20 2.52
C LEU A 151 4.31 -0.70 3.77
N LEU A 152 5.47 -0.70 4.44
CA LEU A 152 5.68 -1.39 5.71
C LEU A 152 4.61 -0.97 6.71
N GLN A 153 4.38 0.33 6.90
CA GLN A 153 3.39 0.83 7.85
C GLN A 153 1.95 0.38 7.49
N VAL A 154 1.60 0.30 6.20
CA VAL A 154 0.30 -0.23 5.75
C VAL A 154 0.15 -1.71 6.14
N VAL A 155 1.14 -2.55 5.81
CA VAL A 155 1.09 -3.99 6.10
C VAL A 155 1.13 -4.23 7.62
N PHE A 156 1.90 -3.45 8.36
CA PHE A 156 1.99 -3.52 9.81
C PHE A 156 0.63 -3.24 10.46
N HIS A 157 -0.01 -2.11 10.11
CA HIS A 157 -1.34 -1.78 10.63
C HIS A 157 -2.40 -2.82 10.25
N ALA A 158 -2.35 -3.35 9.03
CA ALA A 158 -3.24 -4.43 8.61
C ALA A 158 -3.02 -5.71 9.45
N ARG A 159 -1.77 -6.07 9.74
CA ARG A 159 -1.47 -7.25 10.58
C ARG A 159 -1.91 -7.07 12.04
N VAL A 160 -1.80 -5.86 12.59
CA VAL A 160 -2.34 -5.50 13.92
C VAL A 160 -3.87 -5.60 13.92
N ALA A 161 -4.54 -5.11 12.87
CA ALA A 161 -5.99 -5.19 12.74
C ALA A 161 -6.47 -6.65 12.62
N ALA A 162 -5.71 -7.50 11.94
CA ALA A 162 -6.00 -8.93 11.81
C ALA A 162 -5.95 -9.68 13.16
N GLU A 163 -5.36 -9.10 14.21
CA GLU A 163 -5.36 -9.66 15.57
C GLU A 163 -6.55 -9.19 16.41
N ALA A 164 -7.27 -8.15 15.96
CA ALA A 164 -8.34 -7.55 16.72
C ALA A 164 -9.58 -8.47 16.86
N GLY A 165 -10.49 -8.08 17.76
CA GLY A 165 -11.82 -8.68 17.85
C GLY A 165 -12.61 -8.55 16.54
N ALA A 166 -13.61 -9.41 16.34
CA ALA A 166 -14.34 -9.53 15.08
C ALA A 166 -14.98 -8.22 14.58
N ASP A 167 -15.30 -7.28 15.47
CA ASP A 167 -15.90 -5.98 15.15
C ASP A 167 -14.91 -4.96 14.58
N ARG A 168 -13.61 -5.18 14.77
CA ARG A 168 -12.53 -4.27 14.34
C ARG A 168 -11.49 -4.95 13.45
N ARG A 169 -11.70 -6.23 13.16
CA ARG A 169 -10.79 -7.06 12.37
C ARG A 169 -10.92 -6.72 10.89
N PHE A 170 -9.78 -6.48 10.28
CA PHE A 170 -9.56 -6.48 8.84
C PHE A 170 -8.10 -6.86 8.60
N ASP A 171 -7.76 -7.26 7.39
CA ASP A 171 -6.39 -7.57 7.00
C ASP A 171 -5.92 -6.76 5.77
N VAL A 172 -4.78 -7.16 5.21
CA VAL A 172 -4.17 -6.45 4.08
C VAL A 172 -4.98 -6.64 2.79
N ASP A 173 -5.68 -7.76 2.65
CA ASP A 173 -6.52 -8.06 1.48
C ASP A 173 -7.81 -7.25 1.55
N ASP A 174 -8.39 -7.05 2.74
CA ASP A 174 -9.50 -6.12 2.95
C ASP A 174 -9.09 -4.69 2.54
N VAL A 175 -7.91 -4.21 2.98
CA VAL A 175 -7.39 -2.87 2.64
C VAL A 175 -7.18 -2.72 1.13
N ALA A 176 -6.58 -3.73 0.48
CA ALA A 176 -6.33 -3.73 -0.96
C ALA A 176 -7.65 -3.81 -1.75
N GLY A 177 -8.58 -4.67 -1.35
CA GLY A 177 -9.89 -4.84 -1.96
C GLY A 177 -10.70 -3.55 -1.92
N ASP A 178 -10.81 -2.91 -0.75
CA ASP A 178 -11.48 -1.62 -0.58
C ASP A 178 -10.85 -0.52 -1.44
N LEU A 179 -9.52 -0.53 -1.59
CA LEU A 179 -8.81 0.39 -2.48
C LEU A 179 -9.16 0.12 -3.95
N VAL A 180 -9.08 -1.13 -4.40
CA VAL A 180 -9.38 -1.55 -5.77
C VAL A 180 -10.81 -1.20 -6.14
N ASP A 181 -11.80 -1.60 -5.34
CA ASP A 181 -13.21 -1.34 -5.59
C ASP A 181 -13.49 0.16 -5.71
N LYS A 182 -12.88 0.95 -4.83
CA LYS A 182 -12.97 2.42 -4.86
C LYS A 182 -12.32 3.00 -6.12
N LEU A 183 -11.17 2.49 -6.54
CA LEU A 183 -10.49 2.97 -7.76
C LEU A 183 -11.28 2.59 -9.00
N VAL A 184 -11.75 1.35 -9.13
CA VAL A 184 -12.57 0.89 -10.26
C VAL A 184 -13.84 1.72 -10.36
N ARG A 185 -14.57 1.87 -9.26
CA ARG A 185 -15.82 2.66 -9.22
C ARG A 185 -15.62 4.13 -9.58
N ARG A 186 -14.49 4.73 -9.22
CA ARG A 186 -14.17 6.14 -9.53
C ARG A 186 -13.59 6.35 -10.92
N HIS A 187 -13.25 5.30 -11.65
CA HIS A 187 -12.76 5.40 -13.02
C HIS A 187 -13.62 4.59 -13.99
N PRO A 188 -14.93 4.90 -14.10
CA PRO A 188 -15.79 4.19 -15.04
C PRO A 188 -15.31 4.37 -16.50
N HIS A 189 -14.63 5.48 -16.81
CA HIS A 189 -14.04 5.75 -18.12
C HIS A 189 -12.83 4.84 -18.46
N VAL A 190 -12.21 4.21 -17.46
CA VAL A 190 -11.11 3.24 -17.65
C VAL A 190 -11.64 1.80 -17.60
N PHE A 191 -12.55 1.51 -16.67
CA PHE A 191 -12.99 0.13 -16.37
C PHE A 191 -14.41 -0.22 -16.86
N GLY A 192 -15.06 0.67 -17.60
CA GLY A 192 -16.38 0.45 -18.21
C GLY A 192 -16.54 1.23 -19.51
N ASP A 193 -17.75 1.16 -20.10
CA ASP A 193 -18.05 1.80 -21.39
C ASP A 193 -18.51 3.26 -21.28
N ALA A 194 -18.67 3.76 -20.05
CA ALA A 194 -19.23 5.08 -19.76
C ALA A 194 -18.21 5.97 -19.05
N GLY A 195 -18.25 7.26 -19.35
CA GLY A 195 -17.51 8.27 -18.59
C GLY A 195 -16.75 9.27 -19.45
N PRO A 196 -16.32 10.37 -18.82
CA PRO A 196 -15.60 11.45 -19.48
C PRO A 196 -14.20 11.02 -19.95
N ARG A 197 -13.76 11.55 -21.10
CA ARG A 197 -12.48 11.19 -21.74
C ARG A 197 -11.47 12.33 -21.81
N ASP A 198 -11.86 13.53 -21.36
CA ASP A 198 -10.95 14.65 -21.17
C ASP A 198 -10.75 14.93 -19.67
N VAL A 199 -9.61 15.56 -19.35
CA VAL A 199 -9.16 15.76 -17.96
C VAL A 199 -10.18 16.53 -17.13
N ALA A 200 -10.72 17.63 -17.68
CA ALA A 200 -11.64 18.50 -16.95
C ALA A 200 -12.95 17.78 -16.61
N GLN A 201 -13.47 16.98 -17.54
CA GLN A 201 -14.66 16.19 -17.30
C GLN A 201 -14.39 15.01 -16.36
N VAL A 202 -13.20 14.39 -16.41
CA VAL A 202 -12.79 13.34 -15.45
C VAL A 202 -12.75 13.88 -14.02
N GLU A 203 -12.17 15.07 -13.82
CA GLU A 203 -12.14 15.73 -12.51
C GLU A 203 -13.56 16.03 -11.99
N ALA A 204 -14.44 16.55 -12.85
CA ALA A 204 -15.83 16.82 -12.51
C ALA A 204 -16.58 15.53 -12.12
N GLY A 205 -16.47 14.47 -12.92
CA GLY A 205 -17.09 13.17 -12.64
C GLY A 205 -16.57 12.53 -11.36
N TRP A 206 -15.27 12.69 -11.08
CA TRP A 206 -14.67 12.25 -9.82
C TRP A 206 -15.31 12.92 -8.60
N GLU A 207 -15.53 14.23 -8.66
CA GLU A 207 -16.14 14.96 -7.55
C GLU A 207 -17.63 14.60 -7.38
N GLU A 208 -18.36 14.35 -8.47
CA GLU A 208 -19.75 13.85 -8.41
C GLU A 208 -19.84 12.48 -7.75
N ILE A 209 -19.00 11.53 -8.16
CA ILE A 209 -18.95 10.18 -7.56
C ILE A 209 -18.59 10.27 -6.06
N LYS A 210 -17.59 11.08 -5.70
CA LYS A 210 -17.23 11.30 -4.28
C LYS A 210 -18.38 11.89 -3.47
N LYS A 211 -19.15 12.82 -4.05
CA LYS A 211 -20.29 13.45 -3.40
C LYS A 211 -21.42 12.45 -3.15
N ALA A 212 -21.71 11.60 -4.13
CA ALA A 212 -22.71 10.53 -4.01
C ALA A 212 -22.32 9.49 -2.95
N GLU A 213 -21.05 9.07 -2.93
CA GLU A 213 -20.55 8.04 -1.99
C GLU A 213 -20.54 8.52 -0.53
N LYS A 214 -20.05 9.74 -0.29
CA LYS A 214 -19.70 10.15 1.08
C LYS A 214 -20.83 10.85 1.83
N GLN A 215 -21.96 11.15 1.18
CA GLN A 215 -23.11 11.92 1.71
C GLN A 215 -22.73 12.86 2.86
N ARG A 216 -21.69 13.66 2.65
CA ARG A 216 -21.05 14.39 3.74
C ARG A 216 -22.03 15.42 4.27
N ARG A 217 -22.22 15.41 5.58
CA ARG A 217 -23.06 16.41 6.26
C ARG A 217 -22.32 17.72 6.43
N SER A 218 -20.99 17.69 6.42
CA SER A 218 -20.13 18.87 6.51
C SER A 218 -18.88 18.78 5.61
N PRO A 219 -18.39 19.91 5.05
CA PRO A 219 -17.11 19.98 4.36
C PRO A 219 -15.91 19.51 5.17
N THR A 220 -16.00 19.55 6.52
CA THR A 220 -14.93 19.11 7.42
C THR A 220 -14.83 17.58 7.51
N GLU A 221 -15.90 16.84 7.16
CA GLU A 221 -15.93 15.38 7.26
C GLU A 221 -14.90 14.73 6.31
N GLY A 222 -14.00 13.92 6.89
CA GLY A 222 -12.91 13.27 6.16
C GLY A 222 -11.81 14.22 5.69
N VAL A 223 -11.55 15.32 6.40
CA VAL A 223 -10.25 16.01 6.38
C VAL A 223 -9.48 15.60 7.65
N SER A 224 -8.25 15.10 7.51
CA SER A 224 -7.46 14.75 8.69
C SER A 224 -7.08 16.02 9.46
N ARG A 225 -7.41 16.03 10.75
CA ARG A 225 -7.10 17.12 11.70
C ARG A 225 -5.65 17.06 12.20
N SER A 226 -4.94 15.94 11.98
CA SER A 226 -3.56 15.76 12.44
C SER A 226 -2.52 16.29 11.44
N GLN A 227 -2.91 16.63 10.22
CA GLN A 227 -2.01 17.25 9.24
C GLN A 227 -1.52 18.62 9.75
N PRO A 228 -0.38 19.14 9.24
CA PRO A 228 0.06 20.51 9.49
C PRO A 228 -1.06 21.52 9.26
N ALA A 229 -1.12 22.56 10.08
CA ALA A 229 -2.25 23.48 10.14
C ALA A 229 -2.47 24.21 8.81
N ALA A 230 -1.40 24.55 8.11
CA ALA A 230 -1.47 25.12 6.76
C ALA A 230 -2.16 24.19 5.76
N SER A 231 -1.79 22.90 5.73
CA SER A 231 -2.40 21.87 4.89
C SER A 231 -3.86 21.62 5.26
N TRP A 232 -4.16 21.58 6.56
CA TRP A 232 -5.53 21.44 7.06
C TRP A 232 -6.41 22.62 6.65
N GLY A 233 -5.94 23.85 6.87
CA GLY A 233 -6.63 25.08 6.49
C GLY A 233 -6.88 25.16 5.00
N ALA A 234 -5.85 24.89 4.19
CA ALA A 234 -5.98 24.91 2.73
C ALA A 234 -7.02 23.89 2.23
N ALA A 235 -7.08 22.69 2.83
CA ALA A 235 -8.11 21.70 2.50
C ALA A 235 -9.52 22.19 2.84
N LEU A 236 -9.72 22.84 4.00
CA LEU A 236 -11.02 23.40 4.39
C LEU A 236 -11.45 24.55 3.49
N VAL A 237 -10.55 25.49 3.17
CA VAL A 237 -10.85 26.62 2.27
C VAL A 237 -11.26 26.12 0.89
N ARG A 238 -10.51 25.17 0.30
CA ARG A 238 -10.88 24.57 -1.00
C ARG A 238 -12.22 23.84 -0.96
N ARG A 239 -12.57 23.18 0.14
CA ARG A 239 -13.86 22.47 0.27
C ARG A 239 -15.02 23.43 0.48
N ALA A 240 -14.85 24.44 1.32
CA ALA A 240 -15.86 25.48 1.55
C ALA A 240 -16.18 26.25 0.26
N GLY A 241 -15.15 26.66 -0.49
CA GLY A 241 -15.33 27.33 -1.78
C GLY A 241 -16.12 26.47 -2.78
N ARG A 242 -15.79 25.17 -2.88
CA ARG A 242 -16.55 24.23 -3.74
C ARG A 242 -17.99 24.00 -3.29
N ALA A 243 -18.26 24.11 -1.98
CA ALA A 243 -19.59 23.97 -1.41
C ALA A 243 -20.40 25.29 -1.41
N GLY A 244 -19.82 26.40 -1.85
CA GLY A 244 -20.44 27.73 -1.77
C GLY A 244 -20.68 28.18 -0.33
N LEU A 245 -19.82 27.77 0.60
CA LEU A 245 -19.82 28.21 2.00
C LEU A 245 -18.83 29.35 2.20
N ALA A 246 -18.95 30.05 3.32
CA ALA A 246 -18.05 31.15 3.64
C ALA A 246 -16.59 30.66 3.71
N THR A 247 -15.69 31.40 3.08
CA THR A 247 -14.24 31.24 3.22
C THR A 247 -13.67 32.42 4.01
N PRO A 248 -12.56 32.25 4.75
CA PRO A 248 -11.88 33.35 5.42
C PRO A 248 -11.52 34.44 4.41
N ALA A 249 -11.52 35.70 4.87
CA ALA A 249 -11.10 36.81 4.04
C ALA A 249 -9.65 36.60 3.56
N ALA A 250 -9.42 36.80 2.26
CA ALA A 250 -8.08 36.70 1.69
C ALA A 250 -7.18 37.80 2.29
N ALA A 251 -6.01 37.40 2.77
CA ALA A 251 -4.98 38.36 3.13
C ALA A 251 -4.45 39.07 1.88
N ASP A 252 -3.97 40.30 2.05
CA ASP A 252 -3.24 40.98 0.99
C ASP A 252 -1.87 40.30 0.79
N LEU A 253 -1.72 39.60 -0.32
CA LEU A 253 -0.49 38.90 -0.68
C LEU A 253 0.26 39.75 -1.70
N SER A 254 1.25 40.50 -1.22
CA SER A 254 2.17 41.27 -2.09
C SER A 254 3.24 40.40 -2.78
N ALA A 255 3.29 39.09 -2.49
CA ALA A 255 4.19 38.15 -3.14
C ALA A 255 3.82 37.93 -4.62
N ARG A 256 4.82 37.93 -5.50
CA ARG A 256 4.61 37.76 -6.95
C ARG A 256 4.98 36.38 -7.47
N SER A 257 5.57 35.53 -6.62
CA SER A 257 5.90 34.15 -6.94
C SER A 257 5.74 33.24 -5.70
N PRO A 258 5.67 31.91 -5.88
CA PRO A 258 5.68 30.95 -4.78
C PRO A 258 6.90 31.08 -3.86
N GLU A 259 8.07 31.39 -4.41
CA GLU A 259 9.31 31.57 -3.66
C GLU A 259 9.21 32.81 -2.76
N GLU A 260 8.72 33.94 -3.30
CA GLU A 260 8.49 35.18 -2.52
C GLU A 260 7.43 34.96 -1.42
N LEU A 261 6.41 34.13 -1.68
CA LEU A 261 5.44 33.73 -0.66
C LEU A 261 6.12 32.91 0.44
N GLY A 262 6.97 31.94 0.08
CA GLY A 262 7.72 31.12 1.03
C GLY A 262 8.60 31.97 1.96
N GLU A 263 9.34 32.94 1.41
CA GLU A 263 10.16 33.87 2.19
C GLU A 263 9.31 34.69 3.18
N ARG A 264 8.14 35.16 2.77
CA ARG A 264 7.22 35.90 3.65
C ARG A 264 6.62 35.03 4.75
N LEU A 265 6.25 33.79 4.43
CA LEU A 265 5.77 32.83 5.43
C LEU A 265 6.87 32.52 6.44
N LEU A 266 8.10 32.32 6.00
CA LEU A 266 9.25 32.13 6.89
C LEU A 266 9.51 33.36 7.77
N ALA A 267 9.35 34.57 7.23
CA ALA A 267 9.45 35.80 8.01
C ALA A 267 8.36 35.91 9.11
N VAL A 268 7.15 35.39 8.86
CA VAL A 268 6.10 35.26 9.89
C VAL A 268 6.53 34.30 10.99
N VAL A 269 7.11 33.14 10.64
CA VAL A 269 7.66 32.19 11.62
C VAL A 269 8.71 32.87 12.50
N ALA A 270 9.70 33.52 11.89
CA ALA A 270 10.76 34.21 12.63
C ALA A 270 10.20 35.32 13.56
N ALA A 271 9.17 36.04 13.11
CA ALA A 271 8.53 37.08 13.91
C ALA A 271 7.70 36.52 15.08
N ALA A 272 7.12 35.33 14.93
CA ALA A 272 6.40 34.61 15.98
C ALA A 272 7.37 34.04 17.04
N GLU A 273 8.47 33.41 16.59
CA GLU A 273 9.56 32.94 17.46
C GLU A 273 10.12 34.06 18.33
N GLY A 274 10.41 35.22 17.71
CA GLY A 274 10.87 36.40 18.44
C GLY A 274 9.90 36.94 19.51
N ARG A 275 8.64 36.46 19.52
CA ARG A 275 7.59 36.78 20.50
C ARG A 275 7.25 35.60 21.42
N GLY A 276 7.90 34.45 21.25
CA GLY A 276 7.57 33.21 21.97
C GLY A 276 6.22 32.63 21.59
N TRP A 277 5.77 32.84 20.35
CA TRP A 277 4.53 32.28 19.82
C TRP A 277 4.84 31.08 18.92
N ASP A 278 4.18 29.96 19.17
CA ASP A 278 4.20 28.81 18.27
C ASP A 278 3.26 29.08 17.09
N VAL A 279 3.83 29.18 15.88
CA VAL A 279 3.09 29.52 14.65
C VAL A 279 2.15 28.40 14.21
N GLU A 280 2.52 27.15 14.44
CA GLU A 280 1.74 25.98 14.04
C GLU A 280 0.52 25.84 14.94
N ASP A 281 0.69 25.98 16.26
CA ASP A 281 -0.42 25.98 17.22
C ASP A 281 -1.36 27.18 16.99
N ALA A 282 -0.82 28.38 16.78
CA ALA A 282 -1.62 29.56 16.48
C ALA A 282 -2.48 29.38 15.22
N LEU A 283 -1.89 28.85 14.13
CA LEU A 283 -2.63 28.56 12.90
C LEU A 283 -3.63 27.43 13.11
N ARG A 284 -3.27 26.38 13.85
CA ARG A 284 -4.13 25.24 14.16
C ARG A 284 -5.39 25.66 14.92
N GLU A 285 -5.26 26.56 15.89
CA GLU A 285 -6.40 27.13 16.61
C GLU A 285 -7.31 27.94 15.69
N ALA A 286 -6.74 28.75 14.79
CA ALA A 286 -7.51 29.50 13.80
C ALA A 286 -8.28 28.55 12.85
N VAL A 287 -7.61 27.53 12.31
CA VAL A 287 -8.23 26.54 11.42
C VAL A 287 -9.30 25.73 12.15
N ARG A 288 -9.11 25.42 13.44
CA ARG A 288 -10.13 24.74 14.27
C ARG A 288 -11.38 25.59 14.45
N ARG A 289 -11.24 26.89 14.70
CA ARG A 289 -12.39 27.81 14.79
C ARG A 289 -13.15 27.85 13.47
N TYR A 290 -12.43 28.04 12.36
CA TYR A 290 -13.01 28.04 11.03
C TYR A 290 -13.72 26.71 10.69
N ALA A 291 -13.16 25.56 11.08
CA ALA A 291 -13.82 24.27 10.93
C ALA A 291 -15.18 24.22 11.66
N GLY A 292 -15.26 24.76 12.88
CA GLY A 292 -16.50 24.86 13.64
C GLY A 292 -17.53 25.78 13.01
N GLU A 293 -17.09 26.91 12.44
CA GLU A 293 -17.95 27.83 11.68
C GLU A 293 -18.54 27.15 10.44
N LEU A 294 -17.72 26.39 9.69
CA LEU A 294 -18.18 25.60 8.54
C LEU A 294 -19.18 24.52 8.94
N ASP A 295 -18.95 23.81 10.05
CA ASP A 295 -19.86 22.80 10.55
C ASP A 295 -21.23 23.42 10.91
N ALA A 296 -21.22 24.59 11.55
CA ALA A 296 -22.43 25.33 11.90
C ALA A 296 -23.19 25.83 10.66
N GLU A 297 -22.49 26.41 9.68
CA GLU A 297 -23.10 26.88 8.43
C GLU A 297 -23.70 25.72 7.62
N ALA A 298 -22.98 24.59 7.53
CA ALA A 298 -23.45 23.40 6.85
C ALA A 298 -24.71 22.82 7.52
N ALA A 299 -24.74 22.77 8.86
CA ALA A 299 -25.94 22.34 9.60
C ALA A 299 -27.13 23.27 9.36
N ALA A 300 -26.91 24.59 9.32
CA ALA A 300 -27.97 25.57 9.06
C ALA A 300 -28.54 25.49 7.64
N LYS A 301 -27.76 25.09 6.63
CA LYS A 301 -28.23 24.87 5.25
C LYS A 301 -28.98 23.55 5.07
N ALA A 302 -28.83 22.60 5.99
CA ALA A 302 -29.43 21.26 5.90
C ALA A 302 -30.78 21.12 6.63
N GLY A 303 -31.13 22.07 7.51
CA GLY A 303 -32.42 22.15 8.21
C GLY A 303 -33.38 23.10 7.51
#